data_AF-A0A1F2RV56-F1
#
_entry.id   AF-A0A1F2RV56-F1
#
_cell.length_a   1.000
_cell.length_b   1.000
_cell.length_c   1.000
_cell.angle_alpha   90.00
_cell.angle_beta   90.00
_cell.angle_gamma   90.00
#
_symmetry.space_group_name_H-M   'P 1'
#
loop_
_entity.id
_entity.type
_entity.pdbx_description
1 polymer ?
#
loop_
_entity_poly.entity_id
_entity_poly.type
_entity_poly.pdbx_seq_one_letter_code
_entity_poly.pdbx_strand_id
1 'polypeptide(L)'
;MRRVFFGFFLGIVAALTAAAELPPSFRGWESRSVLTISIPQLAAAAGNNAAIIREYGFLGGERRVYSRQDARLTATLWRMADATGSYGLFTFYGEPGMIASQDGDDPAASGPGVFLLQRGPYVLEVRGEELSAEDFEELGGSIAKSEGRETLLPPLPGFLPDQGLIPKSEKYLIGALAFHRVLDRIPPAAIRFDLGAEAALAQYRMGERMAQLLLVSYPTPQLAAKMLREFQSLPALANNAGERTLFIERKGSLVAFVMDAPSLAATEQLLNRIGYETDIMWNEYVPAPGENAGSMMLAVFSLAGFVLLIALFSGLAFGGLRLVVKRFVPIPVFDRPTNLEIIRLHLNDT
;
A
#
# COMPACT_ATOMS: atom_id res chain seq x y z
N MET A 1 -13.11 59.72 14.85
CA MET A 1 -13.85 58.45 14.88
C MET A 1 -14.00 57.92 13.46
N ARG A 2 -13.29 56.84 13.09
CA ARG A 2 -13.71 55.92 12.03
C ARG A 2 -12.85 54.64 12.13
N ARG A 3 -13.54 53.51 12.17
CA ARG A 3 -13.13 52.24 12.77
C ARG A 3 -12.27 51.41 11.81
N VAL A 4 -11.22 50.82 12.35
CA VAL A 4 -10.42 49.73 11.75
C VAL A 4 -11.27 48.46 11.78
N PHE A 5 -11.50 47.84 10.62
CA PHE A 5 -12.07 46.49 10.54
C PHE A 5 -10.92 45.50 10.34
N PHE A 6 -10.60 44.75 11.39
CA PHE A 6 -9.68 43.63 11.35
C PHE A 6 -10.50 42.38 10.99
N GLY A 7 -10.44 41.96 9.72
CA GLY A 7 -11.09 40.74 9.24
C GLY A 7 -10.19 39.53 9.52
N PHE A 8 -10.50 38.79 10.57
CA PHE A 8 -9.86 37.51 10.89
C PHE A 8 -10.47 36.43 10.00
N PHE A 9 -9.80 36.06 8.90
CA PHE A 9 -10.22 34.94 8.06
C PHE A 9 -9.61 33.65 8.63
N LEU A 10 -10.35 33.01 9.55
CA LEU A 10 -10.05 31.65 10.01
C LEU A 10 -10.58 30.68 8.95
N GLY A 11 -9.75 30.37 7.95
CA GLY A 11 -10.04 29.30 6.99
C GLY A 11 -9.90 27.95 7.68
N ILE A 12 -11.04 27.34 8.01
CA ILE A 12 -11.15 25.95 8.45
C ILE A 12 -10.58 25.06 7.34
N VAL A 13 -9.41 24.47 7.58
CA VAL A 13 -8.94 23.33 6.80
C VAL A 13 -9.77 22.15 7.26
N ALA A 14 -10.90 21.91 6.60
CA ALA A 14 -11.57 20.63 6.66
C ALA A 14 -10.64 19.64 5.95
N ALA A 15 -9.88 18.86 6.72
CA ALA A 15 -9.25 17.66 6.19
C ALA A 15 -10.38 16.75 5.69
N LEU A 16 -10.53 16.63 4.37
CA LEU A 16 -11.32 15.56 3.75
C LEU A 16 -10.63 14.24 4.07
N THR A 17 -10.89 13.69 5.25
CA THR A 17 -10.69 12.26 5.48
C THR A 17 -11.85 11.57 4.80
N ALA A 18 -11.73 11.30 3.50
CA ALA A 18 -12.54 10.26 2.87
C ALA A 18 -12.13 8.94 3.53
N ALA A 19 -12.76 8.62 4.66
CA ALA A 19 -12.77 7.26 5.16
C ALA A 19 -13.54 6.45 4.12
N ALA A 20 -13.02 5.29 3.72
CA ALA A 20 -13.89 4.30 3.10
C ALA A 20 -14.87 3.91 4.23
N GLU A 21 -16.13 4.28 4.06
CA GLU A 21 -17.19 4.06 5.05
C GLU A 21 -18.10 2.95 4.56
N LEU A 22 -18.57 2.11 5.46
CA LEU A 22 -19.56 1.10 5.11
C LEU A 22 -20.89 1.81 4.80
N PRO A 23 -21.68 1.36 3.80
CA PRO A 23 -22.92 2.03 3.42
C PRO A 23 -24.00 1.87 4.51
N PRO A 24 -24.95 2.81 4.67
CA PRO A 24 -26.06 2.66 5.63
C PRO A 24 -27.04 1.55 5.26
N SER A 25 -27.13 1.21 3.96
CA SER A 25 -27.93 0.10 3.47
C SER A 25 -27.39 -0.41 2.15
N PHE A 26 -27.69 -1.67 1.82
CA PHE A 26 -27.38 -2.31 0.54
C PHE A 26 -28.32 -3.52 0.35
N ARG A 27 -28.91 -3.73 -0.83
CA ARG A 27 -29.72 -4.92 -1.16
C ARG A 27 -30.71 -5.38 -0.05
N GLY A 28 -31.41 -4.42 0.56
CA GLY A 28 -32.39 -4.65 1.62
C GLY A 28 -31.82 -4.90 3.03
N TRP A 29 -30.50 -4.93 3.17
CA TRP A 29 -29.81 -4.83 4.46
C TRP A 29 -29.76 -3.37 4.90
N GLU A 30 -30.13 -3.12 6.16
CA GLU A 30 -30.09 -1.79 6.76
C GLU A 30 -29.28 -1.80 8.06
N SER A 31 -28.52 -0.75 8.30
CA SER A 31 -27.82 -0.53 9.57
C SER A 31 -28.07 0.87 10.12
N ARG A 32 -28.40 0.92 11.41
CA ARG A 32 -28.40 2.16 12.20
C ARG A 32 -27.20 2.26 13.14
N SER A 33 -26.38 1.21 13.19
CA SER A 33 -25.21 1.13 14.05
C SER A 33 -23.96 1.51 13.26
N VAL A 34 -23.19 2.47 13.77
CA VAL A 34 -21.86 2.78 13.24
C VAL A 34 -20.90 2.84 14.42
N LEU A 35 -19.92 1.95 14.44
CA LEU A 35 -18.82 1.97 15.39
C LEU A 35 -17.54 2.31 14.64
N THR A 36 -17.07 3.55 14.77
CA THR A 36 -15.72 3.92 14.36
C THR A 36 -14.71 3.26 15.31
N ILE A 37 -13.69 2.63 14.76
CA ILE A 37 -12.62 1.95 15.48
C ILE A 37 -11.34 2.76 15.26
N SER A 38 -10.96 3.55 16.26
CA SER A 38 -9.65 4.22 16.32
C SER A 38 -8.59 3.33 17.01
N ILE A 39 -7.31 3.72 16.95
CA ILE A 39 -6.20 2.99 17.62
C ILE A 39 -6.49 2.69 19.10
N PRO A 40 -7.00 3.64 19.92
CA PRO A 40 -7.39 3.34 21.31
C PRO A 40 -8.54 2.34 21.45
N GLN A 41 -9.47 2.31 20.49
CA GLN A 41 -10.66 1.45 20.51
C GLN A 41 -10.39 0.04 19.96
N LEU A 42 -9.27 -0.17 19.26
CA LEU A 42 -8.93 -1.45 18.62
C LEU A 42 -8.98 -2.64 19.59
N ALA A 43 -8.48 -2.47 20.82
CA ALA A 43 -8.49 -3.54 21.83
C ALA A 43 -9.92 -4.02 22.16
N ALA A 44 -10.86 -3.09 22.32
CA ALA A 44 -12.25 -3.40 22.58
C ALA A 44 -12.95 -4.01 21.34
N ALA A 45 -12.60 -3.55 20.14
CA ALA A 45 -13.23 -4.01 18.91
C ALA A 45 -12.75 -5.40 18.44
N ALA A 46 -11.47 -5.73 18.64
CA ALA A 46 -10.84 -6.93 18.09
C ALA A 46 -10.37 -7.96 19.14
N GLY A 47 -10.45 -7.64 20.44
CA GLY A 47 -10.06 -8.55 21.52
C GLY A 47 -8.64 -9.10 21.33
N ASN A 48 -8.51 -10.42 21.32
CA ASN A 48 -7.23 -11.14 21.22
C ASN A 48 -6.47 -10.93 19.90
N ASN A 49 -7.12 -10.38 18.88
CA ASN A 49 -6.51 -10.08 17.59
C ASN A 49 -6.00 -8.64 17.49
N ALA A 50 -6.31 -7.77 18.47
CA ALA A 50 -5.94 -6.36 18.44
C ALA A 50 -4.43 -6.13 18.26
N ALA A 51 -3.60 -6.93 18.93
CA ALA A 51 -2.14 -6.80 18.83
C ALA A 51 -1.61 -7.19 17.44
N ILE A 52 -2.22 -8.20 16.80
CA ILE A 52 -1.88 -8.67 15.46
C ILE A 52 -2.35 -7.66 14.40
N ILE A 53 -3.57 -7.15 14.53
CA ILE A 53 -4.09 -6.10 13.64
C ILE A 53 -3.20 -4.84 13.70
N ARG A 54 -2.72 -4.48 14.89
CA ARG A 54 -1.76 -3.39 15.07
C ARG A 54 -0.41 -3.70 14.40
N GLU A 55 0.08 -4.92 14.52
CA GLU A 55 1.32 -5.38 13.86
C GLU A 55 1.23 -5.24 12.33
N TYR A 56 0.05 -5.46 11.73
CA TYR A 56 -0.22 -5.21 10.31
C TYR A 56 -0.42 -3.74 9.92
N GLY A 57 -0.14 -2.79 10.82
CA GLY A 57 -0.17 -1.36 10.48
C GLY A 57 -1.57 -0.74 10.50
N PHE A 58 -2.44 -1.17 11.41
CA PHE A 58 -3.78 -0.60 11.57
C PHE A 58 -3.79 0.94 11.76
N LEU A 59 -4.58 1.62 10.93
CA LEU A 59 -4.82 3.06 11.01
C LEU A 59 -6.20 3.41 11.55
N GLY A 60 -7.20 2.57 11.28
CA GLY A 60 -8.57 2.82 11.68
C GLY A 60 -9.51 1.77 11.10
N GLY A 61 -10.78 1.82 11.49
CA GLY A 61 -11.78 0.93 10.93
C GLY A 61 -13.19 1.37 11.27
N GLU A 62 -14.15 0.63 10.75
CA GLU A 62 -15.56 0.83 10.98
C GLU A 62 -16.24 -0.52 11.13
N ARG A 63 -17.21 -0.62 12.06
CA ARG A 63 -18.06 -1.79 12.19
C ARG A 63 -19.52 -1.38 12.12
N ARG A 64 -20.30 -2.12 11.33
CA ARG A 64 -21.76 -2.02 11.25
C ARG A 64 -22.40 -3.38 11.45
N VAL A 65 -23.53 -3.38 12.15
CA VAL A 65 -24.43 -4.53 12.23
C VAL A 65 -25.62 -4.23 11.33
N TYR A 66 -25.81 -5.06 10.30
CA TYR A 66 -26.94 -4.96 9.38
C TYR A 66 -28.02 -5.96 9.76
N SER A 67 -29.26 -5.59 9.48
CA SER A 67 -30.42 -6.46 9.62
C SER A 67 -31.23 -6.49 8.32
N ARG A 68 -31.76 -7.66 7.99
CA ARG A 68 -32.72 -7.86 6.90
C ARG A 68 -33.72 -8.92 7.37
N GLN A 69 -34.96 -8.49 7.65
CA GLN A 69 -35.97 -9.36 8.30
C GLN A 69 -35.42 -9.91 9.63
N ASP A 70 -35.37 -11.24 9.80
CA ASP A 70 -34.82 -11.90 10.99
C ASP A 70 -33.30 -12.11 10.92
N ALA A 71 -32.70 -11.90 9.74
CA ALA A 71 -31.27 -12.10 9.51
C ALA A 71 -30.44 -10.92 10.04
N ARG A 72 -29.24 -11.22 10.54
CA ARG A 72 -28.25 -10.23 10.96
C ARG A 72 -26.86 -10.59 10.46
N LEU A 73 -26.09 -9.58 10.08
CA LEU A 73 -24.67 -9.73 9.80
C LEU A 73 -23.87 -8.58 10.41
N THR A 74 -22.61 -8.85 10.70
CA THR A 74 -21.65 -7.84 11.17
C THR A 74 -20.59 -7.64 10.11
N ALA A 75 -20.50 -6.44 9.55
CA ALA A 75 -19.42 -6.04 8.66
C ALA A 75 -18.40 -5.21 9.45
N THR A 76 -17.13 -5.58 9.35
CA THR A 76 -16.01 -4.80 9.87
C THR A 76 -15.07 -4.47 8.73
N LEU A 77 -14.86 -3.17 8.50
CA LEU A 77 -13.89 -2.65 7.55
C LEU A 77 -12.66 -2.19 8.32
N TRP A 78 -11.52 -2.80 8.02
CA TRP A 78 -10.23 -2.46 8.58
C TRP A 78 -9.42 -1.66 7.56
N ARG A 79 -8.82 -0.54 7.96
CA ARG A 79 -7.87 0.25 7.16
C ARG A 79 -6.46 0.08 7.71
N MET A 80 -5.58 -0.47 6.88
CA MET A 80 -4.15 -0.61 7.15
C MET A 80 -3.37 0.57 6.56
N ALA A 81 -2.07 0.60 6.83
CA ALA A 81 -1.15 1.58 6.27
C ALA A 81 -0.98 1.42 4.75
N ASP A 82 -1.01 0.18 4.25
CA ASP A 82 -0.82 -0.18 2.85
C ASP A 82 -1.41 -1.58 2.53
N ALA A 83 -1.30 -1.99 1.28
CA ALA A 83 -1.70 -3.31 0.80
C ALA A 83 -0.92 -4.48 1.41
N THR A 84 0.31 -4.24 1.88
CA THR A 84 1.11 -5.28 2.54
C THR A 84 0.47 -5.66 3.87
N GLY A 85 0.08 -4.66 4.67
CA GLY A 85 -0.65 -4.85 5.91
C GLY A 85 -2.03 -5.47 5.71
N SER A 86 -2.80 -4.98 4.74
CA SER A 86 -4.15 -5.53 4.49
C SER A 86 -4.11 -6.94 3.94
N TYR A 87 -3.17 -7.27 3.05
CA TYR A 87 -3.00 -8.63 2.55
C TYR A 87 -2.55 -9.59 3.66
N GLY A 88 -1.65 -9.13 4.55
CA GLY A 88 -1.29 -9.88 5.76
C GLY A 88 -2.48 -10.17 6.66
N LEU A 89 -3.32 -9.17 6.93
CA LEU A 89 -4.53 -9.37 7.74
C LEU A 89 -5.58 -10.26 7.04
N PHE A 90 -5.76 -10.11 5.72
CA PHE A 90 -6.66 -10.93 4.92
C PHE A 90 -6.27 -12.40 4.98
N THR A 91 -5.00 -12.72 4.72
CA THR A 91 -4.50 -14.10 4.83
C THR A 91 -4.55 -14.60 6.28
N PHE A 92 -4.30 -13.74 7.26
CA PHE A 92 -4.44 -14.09 8.68
C PHE A 92 -5.87 -14.54 9.05
N TYR A 93 -6.91 -13.88 8.51
CA TYR A 93 -8.31 -14.28 8.71
C TYR A 93 -8.78 -15.42 7.81
N GLY A 94 -8.14 -15.66 6.67
CA GLY A 94 -8.46 -16.79 5.81
C GLY A 94 -8.22 -18.13 6.52
N GLU A 95 -9.16 -19.05 6.45
CA GLU A 95 -9.02 -20.38 7.05
C GLU A 95 -8.87 -21.46 5.97
N PRO A 96 -8.10 -22.53 6.22
CA PRO A 96 -7.96 -23.63 5.28
C PRO A 96 -9.31 -24.19 4.84
N GLY A 97 -9.52 -24.27 3.52
CA GLY A 97 -10.77 -24.80 2.95
C GLY A 97 -11.84 -23.74 2.68
N MET A 98 -11.62 -22.47 3.01
CA MET A 98 -12.42 -21.38 2.45
C MET A 98 -12.31 -21.37 0.92
N ILE A 99 -13.41 -21.00 0.26
CA ILE A 99 -13.50 -20.87 -1.19
C ILE A 99 -12.84 -19.54 -1.56
N ALA A 100 -11.78 -19.61 -2.36
CA ALA A 100 -11.17 -18.42 -2.93
C ALA A 100 -12.04 -17.87 -4.07
N SER A 101 -12.24 -16.56 -4.07
CA SER A 101 -12.94 -15.81 -5.11
C SER A 101 -12.22 -14.49 -5.39
N GLN A 102 -12.74 -13.70 -6.32
CA GLN A 102 -12.25 -12.36 -6.62
C GLN A 102 -13.45 -11.42 -6.81
N ASP A 103 -13.31 -10.18 -6.37
CA ASP A 103 -14.22 -9.07 -6.73
C ASP A 103 -13.45 -8.12 -7.65
N GLY A 104 -13.61 -8.31 -8.97
CA GLY A 104 -12.67 -7.75 -9.94
C GLY A 104 -11.29 -8.39 -9.80
N ASP A 105 -10.26 -7.56 -9.56
CA ASP A 105 -8.88 -8.03 -9.33
C ASP A 105 -8.54 -8.21 -7.83
N ASP A 106 -9.50 -7.90 -6.95
CA ASP A 106 -9.29 -7.88 -5.50
C ASP A 106 -9.49 -9.29 -4.89
N PRO A 107 -8.54 -9.79 -4.09
CA PRO A 107 -8.67 -11.10 -3.43
C PRO A 107 -9.88 -11.17 -2.49
N ALA A 108 -10.69 -12.21 -2.68
CA ALA A 108 -11.82 -12.51 -1.82
C ALA A 108 -11.80 -13.97 -1.35
N ALA A 109 -12.50 -14.24 -0.25
CA ALA A 109 -12.69 -15.59 0.26
C ALA A 109 -14.03 -15.71 0.97
N SER A 110 -14.67 -16.87 0.85
CA SER A 110 -15.91 -17.19 1.56
C SER A 110 -15.81 -18.55 2.26
N GLY A 111 -16.45 -18.64 3.42
CA GLY A 111 -16.58 -19.85 4.21
C GLY A 111 -17.89 -19.83 4.98
N PRO A 112 -18.15 -20.85 5.83
CA PRO A 112 -19.38 -20.90 6.61
C PRO A 112 -19.59 -19.65 7.48
N GLY A 113 -20.52 -18.79 7.06
CA GLY A 113 -20.88 -17.55 7.76
C GLY A 113 -19.81 -16.45 7.79
N VAL A 114 -18.77 -16.53 6.95
CA VAL A 114 -17.68 -15.55 6.90
C VAL A 114 -17.31 -15.23 5.45
N PHE A 115 -17.20 -13.94 5.15
CA PHE A 115 -16.73 -13.43 3.85
C PHE A 115 -15.60 -12.42 4.09
N LEU A 116 -14.57 -12.49 3.26
CA LEU A 116 -13.37 -11.66 3.34
C LEU A 116 -13.10 -11.03 1.97
N LEU A 117 -12.74 -9.76 1.95
CA LEU A 117 -12.27 -9.04 0.78
C LEU A 117 -11.08 -8.18 1.18
N GLN A 118 -10.02 -8.21 0.38
CA GLN A 118 -8.92 -7.27 0.48
C GLN A 118 -8.91 -6.36 -0.74
N ARG A 119 -8.98 -5.05 -0.52
CA ARG A 119 -8.97 -4.03 -1.59
C ARG A 119 -8.04 -2.90 -1.20
N GLY A 120 -6.91 -2.75 -1.91
CA GLY A 120 -5.90 -1.75 -1.56
C GLY A 120 -5.51 -1.87 -0.08
N PRO A 121 -5.54 -0.78 0.73
CA PRO A 121 -5.22 -0.83 2.16
C PRO A 121 -6.39 -1.33 3.05
N TYR A 122 -7.50 -1.79 2.47
CA TYR A 122 -8.70 -2.18 3.19
C TYR A 122 -8.87 -3.70 3.28
N VAL A 123 -9.37 -4.17 4.43
CA VAL A 123 -9.87 -5.53 4.63
C VAL A 123 -11.31 -5.46 5.11
N LEU A 124 -12.23 -5.98 4.32
CA LEU A 124 -13.62 -6.19 4.72
C LEU A 124 -13.77 -7.60 5.24
N GLU A 125 -14.27 -7.72 6.46
CA GLU A 125 -14.69 -8.97 7.09
C GLU A 125 -16.19 -8.89 7.37
N VAL A 126 -16.97 -9.81 6.81
CA VAL A 126 -18.41 -9.91 7.05
C VAL A 126 -18.72 -11.25 7.70
N ARG A 127 -19.44 -11.22 8.82
CA ARG A 127 -19.88 -12.41 9.56
C ARG A 127 -21.41 -12.48 9.61
N GLY A 128 -21.99 -13.57 9.12
CA GLY A 128 -23.43 -13.82 9.08
C GLY A 128 -23.79 -14.96 8.14
N GLU A 129 -24.81 -15.75 8.46
CA GLU A 129 -25.15 -17.00 7.75
C GLU A 129 -25.96 -16.80 6.46
N GLU A 130 -26.67 -15.67 6.33
CA GLU A 130 -27.61 -15.42 5.23
C GLU A 130 -27.11 -14.40 4.18
N LEU A 131 -25.81 -14.12 4.16
CA LEU A 131 -25.22 -13.25 3.15
C LEU A 131 -24.99 -14.04 1.85
N SER A 132 -25.59 -13.59 0.74
CA SER A 132 -25.32 -14.16 -0.58
C SER A 132 -24.02 -13.60 -1.19
N ALA A 133 -23.48 -14.27 -2.20
CA ALA A 133 -22.30 -13.77 -2.91
C ALA A 133 -22.55 -12.40 -3.56
N GLU A 134 -23.72 -12.18 -4.15
CA GLU A 134 -24.07 -10.91 -4.80
C GLU A 134 -24.32 -9.78 -3.79
N ASP A 135 -24.82 -10.11 -2.59
CA ASP A 135 -24.91 -9.16 -1.48
C ASP A 135 -23.49 -8.75 -1.00
N PHE A 136 -22.56 -9.72 -0.97
CA PHE A 136 -21.16 -9.45 -0.60
C PHE A 136 -20.43 -8.63 -1.67
N GLU A 137 -20.62 -8.92 -2.96
CA GLU A 137 -20.07 -8.14 -4.07
C GLU A 137 -20.59 -6.69 -4.06
N GLU A 138 -21.88 -6.47 -3.80
CA GLU A 138 -22.44 -5.11 -3.68
C GLU A 138 -21.79 -4.34 -2.51
N LEU A 139 -21.68 -4.99 -1.34
CA LEU A 139 -21.04 -4.38 -0.18
C LEU A 139 -19.55 -4.11 -0.44
N GLY A 140 -18.85 -5.05 -1.07
CA GLY A 140 -17.47 -4.89 -1.52
C GLY A 140 -17.33 -3.71 -2.47
N GLY A 141 -18.21 -3.58 -3.46
CA GLY A 141 -18.27 -2.49 -4.43
C GLY A 141 -18.41 -1.09 -3.82
N SER A 142 -18.96 -0.98 -2.61
CA SER A 142 -19.06 0.30 -1.89
C SER A 142 -17.73 0.81 -1.32
N ILE A 143 -16.73 -0.07 -1.18
CA ILE A 143 -15.41 0.28 -0.64
C ILE A 143 -14.62 1.02 -1.71
N ALA A 144 -14.12 2.21 -1.35
CA ALA A 144 -13.31 3.03 -2.22
C ALA A 144 -12.12 2.26 -2.80
N LYS A 145 -12.00 2.30 -4.13
CA LYS A 145 -10.79 1.84 -4.81
C LYS A 145 -9.66 2.83 -4.54
N SER A 146 -8.52 2.29 -4.15
CA SER A 146 -7.28 3.07 -3.99
C SER A 146 -6.43 2.89 -5.26
N GLU A 147 -5.64 3.89 -5.60
CA GLU A 147 -4.71 3.84 -6.74
C GLU A 147 -3.30 4.18 -6.26
N GLY A 148 -2.28 3.67 -6.94
CA GLY A 148 -0.89 3.96 -6.64
C GLY A 148 -0.16 2.86 -5.89
N ARG A 149 1.04 3.15 -5.38
CA ARG A 149 1.96 2.14 -4.85
C ARG A 149 1.45 1.41 -3.60
N GLU A 150 0.55 2.05 -2.85
CA GLU A 150 -0.06 1.49 -1.65
C GLU A 150 -1.02 0.33 -1.92
N THR A 151 -1.33 0.01 -3.18
CA THR A 151 -2.15 -1.15 -3.57
C THR A 151 -1.33 -2.37 -4.02
N LEU A 152 0.00 -2.24 -4.12
CA LEU A 152 0.86 -3.33 -4.58
C LEU A 152 0.89 -4.46 -3.55
N LEU A 153 0.48 -5.64 -3.98
CA LEU A 153 0.53 -6.85 -3.16
C LEU A 153 1.97 -7.28 -2.91
N PRO A 154 2.26 -7.90 -1.76
CA PRO A 154 3.59 -8.40 -1.46
C PRO A 154 3.97 -9.50 -2.46
N PRO A 155 5.22 -9.54 -2.95
CA PRO A 155 5.66 -10.52 -3.94
C PRO A 155 5.86 -11.92 -3.35
N LEU A 156 6.22 -12.01 -2.06
CA LEU A 156 6.64 -13.26 -1.41
C LEU A 156 5.61 -14.41 -1.51
N PRO A 157 4.30 -14.19 -1.29
CA PRO A 157 3.28 -15.22 -1.49
C PRO A 157 3.29 -15.82 -2.91
N GLY A 158 3.67 -15.05 -3.94
CA GLY A 158 3.77 -15.53 -5.32
C GLY A 158 4.87 -16.55 -5.56
N PHE A 159 5.81 -16.73 -4.62
CA PHE A 159 6.83 -17.78 -4.69
C PHE A 159 6.35 -19.13 -4.13
N LEU A 160 5.17 -19.17 -3.51
CA LEU A 160 4.58 -20.42 -3.03
C LEU A 160 4.16 -21.28 -4.23
N PRO A 161 4.49 -22.58 -4.23
CA PRO A 161 3.98 -23.51 -5.24
C PRO A 161 2.45 -23.61 -5.23
N ASP A 162 1.81 -23.66 -6.40
CA ASP A 162 0.35 -23.88 -6.47
C ASP A 162 -0.03 -25.36 -6.29
N GLN A 163 0.84 -26.28 -6.73
CA GLN A 163 0.47 -27.69 -6.80
C GLN A 163 0.35 -28.33 -5.42
N GLY A 164 -0.86 -28.80 -5.12
CA GLY A 164 -1.18 -29.43 -3.83
C GLY A 164 -1.44 -28.41 -2.72
N LEU A 165 -1.41 -27.10 -3.00
CA LEU A 165 -1.74 -26.06 -2.04
C LEU A 165 -3.17 -26.24 -1.53
N ILE A 166 -3.35 -26.20 -0.22
CA ILE A 166 -4.67 -26.18 0.39
C ILE A 166 -5.20 -24.74 0.30
N PRO A 167 -6.35 -24.49 -0.37
CA PRO A 167 -6.87 -23.15 -0.54
C PRO A 167 -7.06 -22.42 0.78
N LYS A 168 -6.64 -21.15 0.82
CA LYS A 168 -6.76 -20.24 1.98
C LYS A 168 -6.04 -20.74 3.24
N SER A 169 -5.06 -21.65 3.08
CA SER A 169 -4.13 -22.03 4.13
C SER A 169 -2.90 -21.12 4.21
N GLU A 170 -2.71 -20.28 3.19
CA GLU A 170 -1.63 -19.32 3.07
C GLU A 170 -1.73 -18.25 4.17
N LYS A 171 -0.59 -17.93 4.78
CA LYS A 171 -0.43 -16.86 5.77
C LYS A 171 0.75 -16.01 5.36
N TYR A 172 0.50 -14.73 5.11
CA TYR A 172 1.54 -13.73 4.90
C TYR A 172 1.80 -12.98 6.21
N LEU A 173 3.04 -13.01 6.68
CA LEU A 173 3.44 -12.68 8.04
C LEU A 173 4.57 -11.65 7.98
N ILE A 174 4.34 -10.47 8.55
CA ILE A 174 5.34 -9.39 8.61
C ILE A 174 5.83 -9.10 10.03
N GLY A 175 5.40 -9.90 11.00
CA GLY A 175 5.77 -9.71 12.39
C GLY A 175 5.63 -10.95 13.27
N ALA A 176 6.21 -10.84 14.47
CA ALA A 176 6.41 -11.94 15.38
C ALA A 176 5.11 -12.40 16.05
N LEU A 177 4.14 -11.51 16.28
CA LEU A 177 2.88 -11.85 16.95
C LEU A 177 1.99 -12.71 16.07
N ALA A 178 1.82 -12.31 14.80
CA ALA A 178 1.10 -13.08 13.81
C ALA A 178 1.78 -14.43 13.56
N PHE A 179 3.11 -14.43 13.41
CA PHE A 179 3.89 -15.64 13.19
C PHE A 179 3.72 -16.66 14.32
N HIS A 180 3.85 -16.21 15.58
CA HIS A 180 3.69 -17.07 16.74
C HIS A 180 2.28 -17.70 16.84
N ARG A 181 1.26 -16.99 16.35
CA ARG A 181 -0.12 -17.48 16.37
C ARG A 181 -0.33 -18.66 15.41
N VAL A 182 0.40 -18.70 14.30
CA VAL A 182 0.21 -19.69 13.23
C VAL A 182 1.26 -20.80 13.23
N LEU A 183 2.44 -20.56 13.83
CA LEU A 183 3.52 -21.54 13.92
C LEU A 183 4.26 -21.41 15.26
N ASP A 184 4.21 -22.49 16.05
CA ASP A 184 4.81 -22.57 17.38
C ASP A 184 6.18 -23.30 17.41
N ARG A 185 6.53 -23.97 16.31
CA ARG A 185 7.75 -24.80 16.22
C ARG A 185 9.04 -24.01 16.03
N ILE A 186 8.95 -22.79 15.51
CA ILE A 186 10.09 -21.91 15.28
C ILE A 186 9.93 -20.70 16.19
N PRO A 187 10.93 -20.35 17.02
CA PRO A 187 10.87 -19.14 17.84
C PRO A 187 10.71 -17.90 16.93
N PRO A 188 9.72 -17.02 17.16
CA PRO A 188 9.52 -15.83 16.32
C PRO A 188 10.75 -14.93 16.23
N ALA A 189 11.51 -14.84 17.33
CA ALA A 189 12.76 -14.09 17.38
C ALA A 189 13.85 -14.65 16.46
N ALA A 190 13.79 -15.92 16.07
CA ALA A 190 14.74 -16.51 15.13
C ALA A 190 14.47 -16.08 13.68
N ILE A 191 13.25 -15.67 13.34
CA ILE A 191 12.89 -15.21 11.99
C ILE A 191 13.47 -13.83 11.67
N ARG A 192 13.73 -13.02 12.71
CA ARG A 192 14.29 -11.67 12.58
C ARG A 192 13.44 -10.71 11.74
N PHE A 193 12.14 -10.66 12.04
CA PHE A 193 11.23 -9.63 11.50
C PHE A 193 11.74 -8.20 11.77
N ASP A 194 12.50 -7.99 12.85
CA ASP A 194 13.18 -6.72 13.18
C ASP A 194 14.22 -6.28 12.13
N LEU A 195 14.71 -7.22 11.31
CA LEU A 195 15.66 -6.97 10.22
C LEU A 195 14.98 -6.89 8.85
N GLY A 196 13.66 -6.70 8.81
CA GLY A 196 12.88 -6.62 7.57
C GLY A 196 12.62 -7.97 6.91
N ALA A 197 12.62 -9.06 7.70
CA ALA A 197 12.21 -10.36 7.20
C ALA A 197 10.69 -10.41 7.00
N GLU A 198 10.25 -11.07 5.94
CA GLU A 198 8.84 -11.38 5.68
C GLU A 198 8.69 -12.88 5.56
N ALA A 199 7.53 -13.43 5.92
CA ALA A 199 7.28 -14.85 5.87
C ALA A 199 5.97 -15.18 5.15
N ALA A 200 5.99 -16.25 4.36
CA ALA A 200 4.81 -16.86 3.77
C ALA A 200 4.74 -18.32 4.21
N LEU A 201 3.67 -18.71 4.90
CA LEU A 201 3.41 -20.07 5.35
C LEU A 201 2.22 -20.63 4.57
N ALA A 202 2.28 -21.88 4.14
CA ALA A 202 1.16 -22.54 3.46
C ALA A 202 1.12 -24.05 3.77
N GLN A 203 -0.05 -24.65 3.63
CA GLN A 203 -0.26 -26.08 3.82
C GLN A 203 -0.45 -26.78 2.48
N TYR A 204 0.12 -27.96 2.35
CA TYR A 204 0.12 -28.75 1.12
C TYR A 204 -0.41 -30.15 1.39
N ARG A 205 -1.28 -30.63 0.48
CA ARG A 205 -1.69 -32.03 0.43
C ARG A 205 -0.72 -32.82 -0.44
N MET A 206 -0.07 -33.80 0.16
CA MET A 206 0.92 -34.68 -0.46
C MET A 206 0.45 -36.14 -0.32
N GLY A 207 -0.51 -36.53 -1.16
CA GLY A 207 -1.24 -37.80 -1.01
C GLY A 207 -2.14 -37.78 0.22
N GLU A 208 -1.99 -38.79 1.09
CA GLU A 208 -2.75 -38.91 2.36
C GLU A 208 -2.17 -38.05 3.51
N ARG A 209 -1.01 -37.40 3.32
CA ARG A 209 -0.37 -36.58 4.35
C ARG A 209 -0.40 -35.10 4.00
N MET A 210 -0.35 -34.27 5.04
CA MET A 210 -0.18 -32.82 4.91
C MET A 210 1.27 -32.45 5.20
N ALA A 211 1.78 -31.49 4.46
CA ALA A 211 3.06 -30.83 4.71
C ALA A 211 2.84 -29.33 4.87
N GLN A 212 3.76 -28.65 5.54
CA GLN A 212 3.77 -27.19 5.63
C GLN A 212 5.04 -26.64 4.99
N LEU A 213 4.90 -25.58 4.19
CA LEU A 213 6.01 -24.84 3.63
C LEU A 213 6.02 -23.44 4.25
N LEU A 214 7.12 -23.07 4.88
CA LEU A 214 7.40 -21.72 5.30
C LEU A 214 8.50 -21.15 4.41
N LEU A 215 8.24 -20.06 3.71
CA LEU A 215 9.23 -19.25 3.02
C LEU A 215 9.51 -18.02 3.86
N VAL A 216 10.78 -17.72 4.09
CA VAL A 216 11.21 -16.48 4.75
C VAL A 216 12.08 -15.70 3.78
N SER A 217 11.62 -14.50 3.41
CA SER A 217 12.37 -13.55 2.60
C SER A 217 13.19 -12.63 3.49
N TYR A 218 14.45 -12.44 3.13
CA TYR A 218 15.33 -11.47 3.78
C TYR A 218 15.74 -10.37 2.78
N PRO A 219 15.95 -9.12 3.24
CA PRO A 219 16.34 -8.01 2.37
C PRO A 219 17.60 -8.24 1.55
N THR A 220 18.52 -9.11 2.00
CA THR A 220 19.75 -9.43 1.27
C THR A 220 20.07 -10.93 1.28
N PRO A 221 20.66 -11.47 0.20
CA PRO A 221 21.13 -12.86 0.17
C PRO A 221 22.15 -13.19 1.25
N GLN A 222 22.98 -12.21 1.66
CA GLN A 222 23.98 -12.39 2.71
C GLN A 222 23.31 -12.57 4.08
N LEU A 223 22.24 -11.80 4.36
CA LEU A 223 21.44 -12.00 5.57
C LEU A 223 20.74 -13.36 5.53
N ALA A 224 20.13 -13.76 4.41
CA ALA A 224 19.52 -15.08 4.27
C ALA A 224 20.53 -16.22 4.55
N ALA A 225 21.76 -16.10 4.03
CA ALA A 225 22.82 -17.08 4.30
C ALA A 225 23.27 -17.10 5.76
N LYS A 226 23.30 -15.94 6.43
CA LYS A 226 23.57 -15.84 7.87
C LYS A 226 22.46 -16.53 8.67
N MET A 227 21.21 -16.23 8.35
CA MET A 227 20.06 -16.78 9.05
C MET A 227 19.96 -18.30 8.87
N LEU A 228 20.25 -18.84 7.68
CA LEU A 228 20.33 -20.29 7.48
C LEU A 228 21.29 -20.97 8.47
N ARG A 229 22.48 -20.39 8.69
CA ARG A 229 23.46 -20.92 9.64
C ARG A 229 22.95 -20.83 11.08
N GLU A 230 22.30 -19.73 11.44
CA GLU A 230 21.67 -19.57 12.76
C GLU A 230 20.56 -20.61 12.97
N PHE A 231 19.70 -20.84 11.97
CA PHE A 231 18.66 -21.86 12.04
C PHE A 231 19.24 -23.26 12.22
N GLN A 232 20.25 -23.64 11.44
CA GLN A 232 20.92 -24.94 11.55
C GLN A 232 21.54 -25.19 12.93
N SER A 233 21.83 -24.13 13.69
CA SER A 233 22.33 -24.22 15.07
C SER A 233 21.23 -24.35 16.14
N LEU A 234 19.94 -24.21 15.77
CA LEU A 234 18.84 -24.26 16.72
C LEU A 234 18.65 -25.67 17.29
N PRO A 235 18.53 -25.82 18.63
CA PRO A 235 18.28 -27.11 19.27
C PRO A 235 16.98 -27.79 18.81
N ALA A 236 16.00 -27.00 18.37
CA ALA A 236 14.74 -27.51 17.81
C ALA A 236 14.94 -28.35 16.54
N LEU A 237 16.02 -28.14 15.79
CA LEU A 237 16.44 -29.01 14.68
C LEU A 237 17.33 -30.16 15.14
N ALA A 238 18.17 -29.93 16.15
CA ALA A 238 19.13 -30.92 16.64
C ALA A 238 18.49 -32.08 17.43
N ASN A 239 17.41 -31.82 18.17
CA ASN A 239 16.81 -32.78 19.10
C ASN A 239 15.63 -33.61 18.51
N ASN A 240 15.25 -33.38 17.25
CA ASN A 240 14.11 -34.03 16.59
C ASN A 240 14.54 -35.07 15.53
N ALA A 241 15.74 -35.64 15.67
CA ALA A 241 16.32 -36.63 14.76
C ALA A 241 15.57 -37.99 14.69
N GLY A 242 14.51 -38.17 15.50
CA GLY A 242 13.76 -39.42 15.57
C GLY A 242 12.48 -39.48 14.74
N GLU A 243 11.69 -38.39 14.64
CA GLU A 243 10.29 -38.51 14.16
C GLU A 243 9.70 -37.34 13.36
N ARG A 244 10.40 -36.23 13.07
CA ARG A 244 9.83 -35.19 12.18
C ARG A 244 10.79 -34.57 11.16
N THR A 245 10.33 -34.67 9.90
CA THR A 245 10.83 -34.19 8.61
C THR A 245 10.82 -32.65 8.51
N LEU A 246 11.72 -31.96 9.24
CA LEU A 246 11.99 -30.54 9.04
C LEU A 246 13.23 -30.36 8.17
N PHE A 247 13.04 -29.86 6.96
CA PHE A 247 14.11 -29.58 6.00
C PHE A 247 14.24 -28.08 5.77
N ILE A 248 15.48 -27.60 5.65
CA ILE A 248 15.76 -26.18 5.44
C ILE A 248 16.69 -26.02 4.25
N GLU A 249 16.30 -25.18 3.30
CA GLU A 249 17.11 -24.86 2.11
C GLU A 249 17.06 -23.35 1.86
N ARG A 250 18.14 -22.79 1.29
CA ARG A 250 18.18 -21.39 0.86
C ARG A 250 18.18 -21.29 -0.65
N LYS A 251 17.29 -20.45 -1.19
CA LYS A 251 17.26 -20.04 -2.60
C LYS A 251 17.39 -18.52 -2.68
N GLY A 252 18.59 -18.04 -2.99
CA GLY A 252 18.91 -16.61 -3.06
C GLY A 252 18.64 -15.86 -1.74
N SER A 253 17.67 -14.94 -1.73
CA SER A 253 17.21 -14.20 -0.54
C SER A 253 16.17 -14.94 0.30
N LEU A 254 15.68 -16.10 -0.17
CA LEU A 254 14.70 -16.91 0.54
C LEU A 254 15.37 -18.02 1.36
N VAL A 255 14.82 -18.29 2.54
CA VAL A 255 15.06 -19.51 3.32
C VAL A 255 13.73 -20.26 3.42
N ALA A 256 13.70 -21.47 2.87
CA ALA A 256 12.53 -22.33 2.85
C ALA A 256 12.63 -23.39 3.95
N PHE A 257 11.53 -23.65 4.64
CA PHE A 257 11.37 -24.71 5.62
C PHE A 257 10.23 -25.61 5.18
N VAL A 258 10.51 -26.89 4.99
CA VAL A 258 9.49 -27.91 4.74
C VAL A 258 9.30 -28.72 6.01
N MET A 259 8.07 -28.78 6.51
CA MET A 259 7.69 -29.47 7.74
C MET A 259 6.68 -30.57 7.43
N ASP A 260 6.77 -31.68 8.17
CA ASP A 260 5.83 -32.80 8.16
C ASP A 260 5.69 -33.49 6.78
N ALA A 261 6.65 -33.30 5.88
CA ALA A 261 6.66 -33.97 4.58
C ALA A 261 6.71 -35.50 4.74
N PRO A 262 6.01 -36.26 3.86
CA PRO A 262 5.93 -37.73 3.96
C PRO A 262 7.25 -38.44 3.67
N SER A 263 8.15 -37.82 2.90
CA SER A 263 9.43 -38.38 2.47
C SER A 263 10.41 -37.28 2.04
N LEU A 264 11.69 -37.64 1.90
CA LEU A 264 12.71 -36.75 1.33
C LEU A 264 12.36 -36.33 -0.11
N ALA A 265 11.92 -37.27 -0.94
CA ALA A 265 11.52 -36.98 -2.33
C ALA A 265 10.36 -35.98 -2.41
N ALA A 266 9.38 -36.06 -1.50
CA ALA A 266 8.28 -35.09 -1.43
C ALA A 266 8.76 -33.70 -1.00
N THR A 267 9.80 -33.65 -0.14
CA THR A 267 10.44 -32.41 0.27
C THR A 267 11.15 -31.75 -0.90
N GLU A 268 12.00 -32.49 -1.62
CA GLU A 268 12.70 -32.01 -2.81
C GLU A 268 11.72 -31.55 -3.90
N GLN A 269 10.62 -32.28 -4.09
CA GLN A 269 9.56 -31.91 -5.02
C GLN A 269 8.93 -30.54 -4.65
N LEU A 270 8.70 -30.27 -3.37
CA LEU A 270 8.14 -28.99 -2.92
C LEU A 270 9.16 -27.86 -3.06
N LEU A 271 10.41 -28.10 -2.68
CA LEU A 271 11.50 -27.12 -2.77
C LEU A 271 11.81 -26.74 -4.22
N ASN A 272 11.81 -27.71 -5.15
CA ASN A 272 12.07 -27.48 -6.57
C ASN A 272 10.97 -26.68 -7.27
N ARG A 273 9.76 -26.60 -6.70
CA ARG A 273 8.64 -25.84 -7.26
C ARG A 273 8.52 -24.42 -6.73
N ILE A 274 9.36 -24.03 -5.77
CA ILE A 274 9.39 -22.64 -5.29
C ILE A 274 9.72 -21.74 -6.49
N GLY A 275 8.82 -20.81 -6.81
CA GLY A 275 8.87 -19.96 -7.99
C GLY A 275 9.94 -18.85 -7.95
N TYR A 276 11.10 -19.11 -7.34
CA TYR A 276 12.18 -18.12 -7.20
C TYR A 276 12.83 -17.75 -8.55
N GLU A 277 12.70 -18.61 -9.57
CA GLU A 277 13.27 -18.40 -10.90
C GLU A 277 12.26 -17.87 -11.93
N THR A 278 11.47 -16.83 -11.62
CA THR A 278 10.74 -16.08 -12.67
C THR A 278 10.24 -14.75 -12.12
N ASP A 279 11.15 -13.83 -11.84
CA ASP A 279 10.95 -12.47 -12.35
C ASP A 279 12.32 -11.79 -12.43
N ILE A 280 12.99 -11.94 -13.58
CA ILE A 280 13.94 -10.91 -13.97
C ILE A 280 13.04 -9.71 -14.24
N MET A 281 12.78 -8.91 -13.20
CA MET A 281 12.15 -7.60 -13.31
C MET A 281 13.05 -6.81 -14.26
N TRP A 282 12.75 -6.90 -15.55
CA TRP A 282 13.17 -5.92 -16.51
C TRP A 282 12.62 -4.63 -15.95
N ASN A 283 13.55 -3.78 -15.51
CA ASN A 283 13.24 -2.45 -15.04
C ASN A 283 12.78 -1.63 -16.25
N GLU A 284 11.62 -1.99 -16.79
CA GLU A 284 11.00 -1.28 -17.88
C GLU A 284 10.46 0.00 -17.28
N TYR A 285 11.04 1.10 -17.74
CA TYR A 285 10.63 2.44 -17.39
C TYR A 285 9.13 2.57 -17.65
N VAL A 286 8.33 2.60 -16.60
CA VAL A 286 6.91 2.96 -16.68
C VAL A 286 6.87 4.48 -16.79
N PRO A 287 6.52 5.05 -17.96
CA PRO A 287 6.43 6.51 -18.09
C PRO A 287 5.34 6.99 -17.13
N ALA A 288 5.64 8.01 -16.32
CA ALA A 288 4.62 8.59 -15.47
C ALA A 288 3.46 9.14 -16.34
N PRO A 289 2.19 9.06 -15.89
CA PRO A 289 1.06 9.59 -16.65
C PRO A 289 1.27 11.09 -16.93
N GLY A 290 1.61 11.42 -18.18
CA GLY A 290 1.89 12.79 -18.61
C GLY A 290 3.26 13.00 -19.26
N GLU A 291 4.17 12.02 -19.24
CA GLU A 291 5.48 12.10 -19.92
C GLU A 291 5.42 11.66 -21.39
N ASN A 292 4.47 12.21 -22.15
CA ASN A 292 4.60 12.19 -23.60
C ASN A 292 5.58 13.30 -23.99
N ALA A 293 6.64 12.99 -24.74
CA ALA A 293 7.52 14.03 -25.28
C ALA A 293 6.73 15.12 -26.04
N GLY A 294 5.60 14.74 -26.63
CA GLY A 294 4.64 15.67 -27.25
C GLY A 294 3.94 16.63 -26.27
N SER A 295 3.52 16.17 -25.07
CA SER A 295 2.91 17.06 -24.05
C SER A 295 3.95 18.00 -23.45
N MET A 296 5.18 17.53 -23.24
CA MET A 296 6.29 18.39 -22.81
C MET A 296 6.60 19.47 -23.85
N MET A 297 6.66 19.10 -25.13
CA MET A 297 6.93 20.03 -26.21
C MET A 297 5.82 21.09 -26.36
N LEU A 298 4.54 20.67 -26.28
CA LEU A 298 3.40 21.59 -26.28
C LEU A 298 3.40 22.53 -25.06
N ALA A 299 3.76 22.05 -23.88
CA ALA A 299 3.85 22.87 -22.67
C ALA A 299 4.95 23.95 -22.79
N VAL A 300 6.12 23.60 -23.34
CA VAL A 300 7.22 24.55 -23.59
C VAL A 300 6.82 25.60 -24.62
N PHE A 301 6.22 25.20 -25.75
CA PHE A 301 5.76 26.15 -26.77
C PHE A 301 4.64 27.07 -26.25
N SER A 302 3.72 26.54 -25.45
CA SER A 302 2.66 27.33 -24.81
C SER A 302 3.23 28.36 -23.84
N LEU A 303 4.17 27.95 -22.98
CA LEU A 303 4.85 28.85 -22.03
C LEU A 303 5.63 29.94 -22.79
N ALA A 304 6.40 29.57 -23.81
CA ALA A 304 7.15 30.53 -24.62
C ALA A 304 6.23 31.54 -25.32
N GLY A 305 5.11 31.08 -25.88
CA GLY A 305 4.09 31.93 -26.49
C GLY A 305 3.46 32.91 -25.49
N PHE A 306 3.16 32.43 -24.28
CA PHE A 306 2.61 33.25 -23.22
C PHE A 306 3.60 34.34 -22.75
N VAL A 307 4.88 34.00 -22.59
CA VAL A 307 5.93 34.97 -22.25
C VAL A 307 6.11 36.02 -23.33
N LEU A 308 6.09 35.61 -24.61
CA LEU A 308 6.15 36.54 -25.75
C LEU A 308 4.97 37.53 -25.75
N LEU A 309 3.76 37.04 -25.47
CA LEU A 309 2.57 37.89 -25.37
C LEU A 309 2.70 38.93 -24.26
N ILE A 310 3.15 38.52 -23.07
CA ILE A 310 3.38 39.44 -21.95
C ILE A 310 4.46 40.47 -22.29
N ALA A 311 5.55 40.04 -22.92
CA ALA A 311 6.64 40.94 -23.33
C ALA A 311 6.14 41.98 -24.35
N LEU A 312 5.34 41.55 -25.34
CA LEU A 312 4.77 42.45 -26.34
C LEU A 312 3.80 43.44 -25.72
N PHE A 313 2.89 42.96 -24.85
CA PHE A 313 1.95 43.83 -24.12
C PHE A 313 2.67 44.84 -23.25
N SER A 314 3.71 44.40 -22.53
CA SER A 314 4.51 45.28 -21.67
C SER A 314 5.25 46.34 -22.48
N GLY A 315 5.82 45.96 -23.64
CA GLY A 315 6.46 46.91 -24.56
C GLY A 315 5.49 47.94 -25.13
N LEU A 316 4.29 47.50 -25.53
CA LEU A 316 3.26 48.38 -26.06
C LEU A 316 2.69 49.31 -24.98
N ALA A 317 2.45 48.81 -23.78
CA ALA A 317 2.02 49.59 -22.63
C ALA A 317 3.07 50.64 -22.25
N PHE A 318 4.35 50.27 -22.20
CA PHE A 318 5.45 51.19 -21.89
C PHE A 318 5.63 52.25 -22.98
N GLY A 319 5.57 51.84 -24.26
CA GLY A 319 5.63 52.76 -25.40
C GLY A 319 4.45 53.73 -25.43
N GLY A 320 3.23 53.23 -25.21
CA GLY A 320 2.02 54.03 -25.11
C GLY A 320 2.05 55.01 -23.94
N LEU A 321 2.47 54.55 -22.76
CA LEU A 321 2.65 55.38 -21.58
C LEU A 321 3.68 56.50 -21.85
N ARG A 322 4.80 56.18 -22.50
CA ARG A 322 5.81 57.18 -22.88
C ARG A 322 5.24 58.26 -23.81
N LEU A 323 4.39 57.88 -24.76
CA LEU A 323 3.77 58.82 -25.70
C LEU A 323 2.75 59.73 -24.99
N VAL A 324 1.92 59.16 -24.11
CA VAL A 324 0.94 59.91 -23.31
C VAL A 324 1.65 60.86 -22.34
N VAL A 325 2.71 60.42 -21.67
CA VAL A 325 3.51 61.27 -20.78
C VAL A 325 4.15 62.43 -21.56
N LYS A 326 4.72 62.18 -22.75
CA LYS A 326 5.23 63.26 -23.62
C LYS A 326 4.14 64.24 -24.09
N ARG A 327 2.89 63.78 -24.21
CA ARG A 327 1.75 64.62 -24.65
C ARG A 327 1.18 65.49 -23.53
N PHE A 328 1.14 65.00 -22.29
CA PHE A 328 0.45 65.66 -21.18
C PHE A 328 1.37 66.28 -20.12
N VAL A 329 2.66 65.94 -20.07
CA VAL A 329 3.62 66.47 -19.08
C VAL A 329 4.61 67.42 -19.76
N PRO A 330 4.58 68.74 -19.46
CA PRO A 330 5.45 69.75 -20.06
C PRO A 330 6.82 69.84 -19.36
N ILE A 331 7.41 68.70 -18.98
CA ILE A 331 8.76 68.63 -18.41
C ILE A 331 9.54 67.58 -19.21
N PRO A 332 10.71 67.89 -19.79
CA PRO A 332 11.48 66.95 -20.58
C PRO A 332 12.15 65.91 -19.66
N VAL A 333 11.45 64.81 -19.36
CA VAL A 333 11.97 63.74 -18.47
C VAL A 333 12.96 62.80 -19.20
N PHE A 334 12.90 62.71 -20.53
CA PHE A 334 13.68 61.73 -21.32
C PHE A 334 14.61 62.34 -22.39
N ASP A 335 14.67 63.66 -22.50
CA ASP A 335 15.55 64.33 -23.46
C ASP A 335 16.80 64.84 -22.72
N ARG A 336 17.99 64.55 -23.26
CA ARG A 336 19.26 65.01 -22.65
C ARG A 336 19.38 66.53 -22.84
N PRO A 337 19.79 67.31 -21.82
CA PRO A 337 20.05 68.73 -22.00
C PRO A 337 21.17 68.90 -23.05
N THR A 338 20.91 69.74 -24.05
CA THR A 338 21.77 69.96 -25.22
C THR A 338 23.09 70.64 -24.88
N ASN A 339 23.28 71.09 -23.65
CA ASN A 339 24.54 71.63 -23.14
C ASN A 339 25.41 70.53 -22.53
N LEU A 340 26.02 69.71 -23.40
CA LEU A 340 27.28 69.05 -23.05
C LEU A 340 28.38 70.09 -23.24
N GLU A 341 28.74 70.81 -22.17
CA GLU A 341 30.00 71.56 -22.12
C GLU A 341 31.14 70.55 -22.29
N ILE A 342 31.68 70.47 -23.51
CA ILE A 342 32.86 69.69 -23.81
C ILE A 342 34.06 70.42 -23.20
N ILE A 343 34.55 69.94 -22.07
CA ILE A 343 35.82 70.39 -21.50
C ILE A 343 36.93 69.95 -22.48
N ARG A 344 37.37 70.86 -23.36
CA ARG A 344 38.53 70.65 -24.23
C ARG A 344 39.80 70.98 -23.44
N LEU A 345 40.59 69.96 -23.14
CA LEU A 345 41.93 70.11 -22.58
C LEU A 345 42.91 70.41 -23.74
N HIS A 346 43.40 71.65 -23.83
CA HIS A 346 44.45 72.03 -24.79
C HIS A 346 45.79 71.42 -24.38
N LEU A 347 46.09 70.24 -24.90
CA LEU A 347 47.43 69.64 -24.87
C LEU A 347 48.03 69.82 -26.27
N ASN A 348 48.58 71.01 -26.51
CA ASN A 348 49.67 71.34 -27.45
C ASN A 348 49.53 72.80 -27.90
N ASP A 349 50.19 73.69 -27.17
CA ASP A 349 50.87 74.85 -27.72
C ASP A 349 52.14 75.06 -26.88
N THR A 350 53.24 74.56 -27.42
CA THR A 350 54.63 74.95 -27.12
C THR A 350 55.05 76.04 -28.08
#